data_AF-A0A9D8F5D0-F1
#
_entry.id   AF-A0A9D8F5D0-F1
#
_cell.length_a   1.000
_cell.length_b   1.000
_cell.length_c   1.000
_cell.angle_alpha   90.00
_cell.angle_beta   90.00
_cell.angle_gamma   90.00
#
_symmetry.space_group_name_H-M   'P 1'
#
loop_
_entity.id
_entity.type
_entity.pdbx_description
1 polymer ?
#
loop_
_entity_poly.entity_id
_entity_poly.type
_entity_poly.pdbx_seq_one_letter_code
_entity_poly.pdbx_strand_id
1 'polypeptide(L)'
;MKNCYKEYGNSYQMQWKWDQFRIRRITGDPLANSATDEGKSLKTSEIAVSPSNKLVQGDWIWYVTRGVTDPKSVWHNYKGKGLVVMVWADGHAGQFSLPFNRHP
;
A
#
# COMPACT_ATOMS: atom_id res chain seq x y z
N MET A 1 -22.12 -5.98 6.23
CA MET A 1 -20.79 -6.53 5.92
C MET A 1 -20.49 -7.65 6.92
N LYS A 2 -20.27 -8.89 6.48
CA LYS A 2 -19.96 -10.03 7.41
C LYS A 2 -18.47 -10.17 7.70
N ASN A 3 -17.60 -9.98 6.70
CA ASN A 3 -16.17 -9.65 6.84
C ASN A 3 -15.63 -9.11 5.50
N CYS A 4 -14.50 -8.38 5.52
CA CYS A 4 -13.94 -7.77 4.31
C CYS A 4 -13.50 -8.80 3.26
N TYR A 5 -12.97 -9.95 3.69
CA TYR A 5 -12.45 -10.97 2.78
C TYR A 5 -13.54 -11.54 1.86
N LYS A 6 -14.72 -11.87 2.40
CA LYS A 6 -15.84 -12.44 1.63
C LYS A 6 -16.47 -11.44 0.67
N GLU A 7 -16.49 -10.16 1.04
CA GLU A 7 -17.16 -9.12 0.26
C GLU A 7 -16.24 -8.52 -0.82
N TYR A 8 -14.94 -8.38 -0.52
CA TYR A 8 -13.98 -7.66 -1.36
C TYR A 8 -12.83 -8.53 -1.88
N GLY A 9 -12.78 -9.80 -1.50
CA GLY A 9 -11.66 -10.70 -1.82
C GLY A 9 -10.36 -10.37 -1.08
N ASN A 10 -10.41 -9.44 -0.13
CA ASN A 10 -9.25 -8.84 0.51
C ASN A 10 -9.55 -8.43 1.96
N SER A 11 -8.65 -8.73 2.90
CA SER A 11 -8.72 -8.29 4.30
C SER A 11 -7.75 -7.15 4.67
N TYR A 12 -6.96 -6.66 3.72
CA TYR A 12 -6.05 -5.54 3.89
C TYR A 12 -6.82 -4.22 4.01
N GLN A 13 -6.23 -3.29 4.74
CA GLN A 13 -6.73 -1.93 4.84
C GLN A 13 -6.50 -1.18 3.52
N MET A 14 -7.42 -0.28 3.20
CA MET A 14 -7.33 0.61 2.06
C MET A 14 -7.33 2.07 2.53
N GLN A 15 -6.69 2.95 1.76
CA GLN A 15 -6.81 4.38 1.99
C GLN A 15 -8.24 4.83 1.65
N TRP A 16 -9.01 5.20 2.68
CA TRP A 16 -10.40 5.62 2.56
C TRP A 16 -10.52 7.14 2.68
N LYS A 17 -11.42 7.72 1.87
CA LYS A 17 -11.87 9.12 1.90
C LYS A 17 -10.86 10.21 1.51
N TRP A 18 -9.57 10.10 1.81
CA TRP A 18 -8.59 11.18 1.57
C TRP A 18 -7.20 10.67 1.24
N ASP A 19 -6.39 11.50 0.59
CA ASP A 19 -5.03 11.13 0.16
C ASP A 19 -4.01 11.54 1.23
N GLN A 20 -3.13 10.62 1.63
CA GLN A 20 -2.09 10.87 2.64
C GLN A 20 -0.83 10.06 2.33
N PHE A 21 0.35 10.52 2.78
CA PHE A 21 1.61 9.78 2.65
C PHE A 21 1.96 9.39 1.20
N ARG A 22 1.54 10.22 0.23
CA ARG A 22 1.62 9.92 -1.22
C ARG A 22 0.83 8.68 -1.66
N ILE A 23 -0.14 8.25 -0.86
CA ILE A 23 -1.10 7.21 -1.16
C ILE A 23 -2.38 7.87 -1.67
N ARG A 24 -2.80 7.44 -2.86
CA ARG A 24 -4.07 7.83 -3.47
C ARG A 24 -5.20 6.97 -2.93
N ARG A 25 -6.29 7.58 -2.46
CA ARG A 25 -7.50 6.84 -2.04
C ARG A 25 -8.11 6.06 -3.20
N ILE A 26 -8.72 4.91 -2.89
CA ILE A 26 -9.39 4.09 -3.89
C ILE A 26 -10.85 4.52 -4.04
N THR A 27 -11.51 4.83 -2.94
CA THR A 27 -12.95 5.18 -2.90
C THR A 27 -13.15 6.69 -2.87
N GLY A 28 -14.06 7.19 -3.69
CA GLY A 28 -14.58 8.56 -3.57
C GLY A 28 -15.45 8.73 -2.32
N ASP A 29 -15.51 9.95 -1.79
CA ASP A 29 -16.44 10.29 -0.69
C ASP A 29 -17.87 10.41 -1.26
N PRO A 30 -18.84 9.58 -0.83
CA PRO A 30 -20.22 9.65 -1.31
C PRO A 30 -20.94 10.94 -0.91
N LEU A 31 -20.43 11.69 0.07
CA LEU A 31 -20.98 12.98 0.49
C LEU A 31 -20.40 14.16 -0.31
N ALA A 32 -19.34 13.93 -1.09
CA ALA A 32 -18.73 14.95 -1.93
C ALA A 32 -19.43 15.06 -3.30
N ASN A 33 -19.25 16.20 -3.97
CA ASN A 33 -19.74 16.39 -5.32
C ASN A 33 -19.06 15.40 -6.29
N SER A 34 -19.84 14.60 -7.03
CA SER A 34 -19.33 13.57 -7.94
C SER A 34 -18.50 14.11 -9.12
N ALA A 35 -18.60 15.41 -9.42
CA ALA A 35 -17.79 16.07 -10.43
C ALA A 35 -16.36 16.39 -9.94
N THR A 36 -16.12 16.44 -8.62
CA THR A 36 -14.81 16.75 -8.04
C THR A 36 -13.93 15.51 -7.93
N ASP A 37 -12.65 15.70 -7.66
CA ASP A 37 -11.74 14.60 -7.37
C ASP A 37 -12.17 13.82 -6.11
N GLU A 38 -12.63 14.52 -5.07
CA GLU A 38 -13.08 13.95 -3.78
C GLU A 38 -14.19 12.92 -3.95
N GLY A 39 -15.19 13.22 -4.78
CA GLY A 39 -16.32 12.33 -5.06
C GLY A 39 -16.02 11.19 -6.03
N LYS A 40 -14.83 11.16 -6.65
CA LYS A 40 -14.47 10.13 -7.65
C LYS A 40 -13.66 9.01 -7.01
N SER A 41 -14.04 7.78 -7.33
CA SER A 41 -13.23 6.59 -7.04
C SER A 41 -12.14 6.44 -8.10
N LEU A 42 -10.99 5.90 -7.69
CA LEU A 42 -9.85 5.64 -8.56
C LEU A 42 -10.21 4.65 -9.66
N LYS A 43 -9.85 4.96 -10.90
CA LYS A 43 -10.06 4.06 -12.04
C LYS A 43 -8.78 3.29 -12.39
N THR A 44 -8.95 2.06 -12.88
CA THR A 44 -7.84 1.25 -13.40
C THR A 44 -7.12 1.95 -14.57
N SER A 45 -7.81 2.75 -15.37
CA SER A 45 -7.21 3.58 -16.42
C SER A 45 -6.19 4.58 -15.88
N GLU A 46 -6.43 5.15 -14.70
CA GLU A 46 -5.49 6.08 -14.06
C GLU A 46 -4.24 5.35 -13.58
N ILE A 47 -4.39 4.11 -13.11
CA ILE A 47 -3.26 3.26 -12.71
C ILE A 47 -2.44 2.85 -13.94
N ALA A 48 -3.11 2.45 -15.02
CA ALA A 48 -2.51 1.96 -16.26
C ALA A 48 -1.60 2.95 -17.00
N VAL A 49 -1.64 4.25 -16.67
CA VAL A 49 -0.72 5.25 -17.22
C VAL A 49 0.75 4.92 -16.93
N SER A 50 1.05 4.27 -15.80
CA SER A 50 2.42 3.88 -15.43
C SER A 50 2.39 2.77 -14.36
N PRO A 51 2.02 1.54 -14.73
CA PRO A 51 1.71 0.49 -13.76
C PRO A 51 2.96 0.01 -13.01
N SER A 52 4.11 -0.11 -13.68
CA SER A 52 5.39 -0.50 -13.06
C SER A 52 5.96 0.52 -12.09
N ASN A 53 5.40 1.73 -12.00
CA ASN A 53 5.82 2.77 -11.07
C ASN A 53 4.83 2.99 -9.92
N LYS A 54 3.79 2.15 -9.80
CA LYS A 54 2.72 2.31 -8.81
C LYS A 54 2.61 1.09 -7.93
N LEU A 55 2.68 1.31 -6.63
CA LEU A 55 2.40 0.31 -5.60
C LEU A 55 0.89 0.24 -5.36
N VAL A 56 0.32 -0.96 -5.30
CA VAL A 56 -1.13 -1.19 -5.10
C VAL A 56 -1.46 -1.98 -3.83
N GLN A 57 -0.49 -2.73 -3.32
CA GLN A 57 -0.61 -3.44 -2.06
C GLN A 57 0.78 -3.56 -1.43
N GLY A 58 0.82 -3.68 -0.11
CA GLY A 58 2.07 -3.79 0.63
C GLY A 58 1.91 -4.57 1.91
N ASP A 59 3.05 -4.98 2.46
CA ASP A 59 3.13 -5.56 3.78
C ASP A 59 2.57 -4.62 4.85
N TRP A 60 1.98 -5.24 5.86
CA TRP A 60 1.43 -4.55 7.01
C TRP A 60 2.33 -4.79 8.22
N ILE A 61 3.15 -3.79 8.56
CA ILE A 61 4.17 -3.92 9.61
C ILE A 61 3.54 -3.67 10.99
N TRP A 62 2.92 -4.70 11.58
CA TRP A 62 2.14 -4.49 12.81
C TRP A 62 2.95 -4.41 14.10
N TYR A 63 4.20 -4.89 14.11
CA TYR A 63 5.05 -4.82 15.30
C TYR A 63 6.54 -4.74 14.91
N VAL A 64 7.10 -3.52 14.96
CA VAL A 64 8.55 -3.26 14.85
C VAL A 64 9.29 -3.52 16.17
N THR A 65 8.92 -4.58 16.88
CA THR A 65 9.51 -4.92 18.19
C THR A 65 10.72 -5.84 18.09
N ARG A 66 11.05 -6.31 16.88
CA ARG A 66 12.20 -7.19 16.62
C ARG A 66 13.24 -6.47 15.78
N GLY A 67 14.49 -6.69 16.14
CA GLY A 67 15.62 -6.22 15.35
C GLY A 67 15.63 -6.84 13.96
N VAL A 68 16.17 -6.09 13.00
CA VAL A 68 16.30 -6.52 11.60
C VAL A 68 17.20 -7.76 11.46
N THR A 69 18.10 -8.01 12.42
CA THR A 69 18.99 -9.17 12.48
C THR A 69 18.43 -10.36 13.28
N ASP A 70 17.25 -10.23 13.90
CA ASP A 70 16.60 -11.36 14.58
C ASP A 70 16.26 -12.43 13.53
N PRO A 71 16.62 -13.71 13.73
CA PRO A 71 16.27 -14.80 12.81
C PRO A 71 14.76 -14.89 12.50
N LYS A 72 13.91 -14.43 13.41
CA LYS A 72 12.44 -14.38 13.23
C LYS A 72 11.98 -13.21 12.33
N SER A 73 12.88 -12.32 11.96
CA SER A 73 12.65 -11.20 11.02
C SER A 73 13.04 -11.55 9.57
N VAL A 74 13.38 -12.81 9.27
CA VAL A 74 13.88 -13.25 7.95
C VAL A 74 12.96 -12.88 6.78
N TRP A 75 11.65 -12.81 7.00
CA TRP A 75 10.67 -12.45 5.97
C TRP A 75 10.66 -10.97 5.60
N HIS A 76 11.19 -10.10 6.46
CA HIS A 76 11.31 -8.65 6.25
C HIS A 76 12.76 -8.18 6.31
N ASN A 77 13.71 -9.09 6.03
CA ASN A 77 15.14 -8.83 6.05
C ASN A 77 15.82 -9.35 4.78
N TYR A 78 16.78 -8.57 4.28
CA TYR A 78 17.79 -9.08 3.37
C TYR A 78 19.17 -8.59 3.80
N LYS A 79 20.03 -9.52 4.25
CA LYS A 79 21.42 -9.25 4.68
C LYS A 79 21.53 -8.10 5.69
N GLY A 80 20.68 -8.12 6.72
CA GLY A 80 20.71 -7.09 7.76
C GLY A 80 20.02 -5.78 7.39
N LYS A 81 19.35 -5.70 6.23
CA LYS A 81 18.55 -4.54 5.83
C LYS A 81 17.06 -4.88 5.89
N GLY A 82 16.31 -4.03 6.60
CA GLY A 82 14.86 -4.14 6.68
C GLY A 82 14.22 -3.79 5.35
N LEU A 83 13.18 -4.53 4.97
CA LEU A 83 12.42 -4.30 3.75
C LEU A 83 10.95 -4.62 3.97
N VAL A 84 10.11 -4.08 3.11
CA VAL A 84 8.75 -4.57 2.92
C VAL A 84 8.61 -5.17 1.53
N VAL A 85 7.80 -6.21 1.41
CA VAL A 85 7.37 -6.70 0.11
C VAL A 85 6.14 -5.89 -0.30
N MET A 86 6.20 -5.38 -1.52
CA MET A 86 5.11 -4.63 -2.13
C MET A 86 4.69 -5.31 -3.43
N VAL A 87 3.46 -5.03 -3.86
CA VAL A 87 2.91 -5.44 -5.16
C VAL A 87 2.74 -4.18 -6.02
N TRP A 88 3.26 -4.24 -7.23
CA TRP A 88 3.14 -3.20 -8.23
C TRP A 88 1.92 -3.44 -9.12
N ALA A 89 1.41 -2.37 -9.72
CA ALA A 89 0.19 -2.43 -10.53
C ALA A 89 0.34 -3.21 -11.85
N ASP A 90 1.56 -3.51 -12.28
CA ASP A 90 1.84 -4.38 -13.44
C ASP A 90 1.88 -5.87 -13.04
N GLY A 91 1.66 -6.20 -11.77
CA GLY A 91 1.56 -7.56 -11.24
C GLY A 91 2.84 -8.12 -10.66
N HIS A 92 3.99 -7.43 -10.72
CA HIS A 92 5.19 -7.91 -10.05
C HIS A 92 5.17 -7.61 -8.54
N ALA A 93 5.81 -8.46 -7.76
CA ALA A 93 6.06 -8.24 -6.34
C ALA A 93 7.56 -8.09 -6.10
N GLY A 94 7.95 -7.24 -5.16
CA GLY A 94 9.33 -6.84 -4.98
C GLY A 94 9.60 -6.17 -3.64
N GLN A 95 10.88 -6.04 -3.33
CA GLN A 95 11.33 -5.39 -2.11
C GLN A 95 11.24 -3.87 -2.29
N PHE A 96 10.63 -3.19 -1.34
CA PHE A 96 10.61 -1.74 -1.26
C PHE A 96 11.23 -1.30 0.06
N SER A 97 12.12 -0.33 -0.01
CA SER A 97 12.63 0.37 1.15
C SER A 97 12.04 1.77 1.11
N LEU A 98 11.23 2.09 2.10
CA LEU A 98 10.84 3.48 2.33
C LEU A 98 12.11 4.32 2.50
N PRO A 99 12.17 5.53 1.91
CA PRO A 99 13.23 6.48 2.21
C PRO A 99 12.97 7.03 3.62
N PHE A 100 13.21 6.22 4.66
CA PHE A 100 13.37 6.76 6.00
C PHE A 100 14.71 7.48 6.02
N ASN A 101 14.67 8.80 6.17
CA ASN A 101 15.78 9.69 6.48
C ASN A 101 17.15 8.99 6.53
N ARG A 102 17.86 9.02 5.40
CA ARG A 102 19.32 9.18 5.46
C ARG A 102 19.59 10.60 5.95
N HIS A 103 19.29 10.88 7.22
CA HIS A 103 20.02 11.97 7.84
C HIS A 103 21.48 11.50 7.95
N PRO A 104 22.45 12.32 7.50
CA PRO A 104 23.86 12.02 7.71
C PRO A 104 24.17 11.81 9.20
#